data_AF-A0A415IMU3-F1
#
_entry.id   AF-A0A415IMU3-F1
#
_cell.length_a   1.000
_cell.length_b   1.000
_cell.length_c   1.000
_cell.angle_alpha   90.00
_cell.angle_beta   90.00
_cell.angle_gamma   90.00
#
_symmetry.space_group_name_H-M   'P 1'
#
loop_
_entity.id
_entity.type
_entity.pdbx_description
1 polymer ?
#
loop_
_entity_poly.entity_id
_entity_poly.type
_entity_poly.pdbx_seq_one_letter_code
_entity_poly.pdbx_strand_id
1 'polypeptide(L)' 'MLKTQTLVTPGVCRICGCTENDPCFHPDHGTCWWADESQTICSHCADPEISADPATEHCINSKGGKQ' A
#
# COMPACT_ATOMS: atom_id res chain seq x y z
N MET A 1 4.74 26.00 13.83
CA MET A 1 4.62 24.52 13.76
C MET A 1 3.56 24.19 12.70
N LEU A 2 3.91 24.15 11.41
CA LEU A 2 2.96 23.62 10.41
C LEU A 2 2.86 22.12 10.65
N LYS A 3 1.74 21.68 11.21
CA LYS A 3 1.38 20.27 11.24
C LYS A 3 1.17 19.87 9.79
N THR A 4 2.06 19.07 9.24
CA THR A 4 1.90 18.46 7.91
C THR A 4 0.65 17.61 8.00
N GLN A 5 -0.49 18.17 7.60
CA GLN A 5 -1.74 17.46 7.51
C GLN A 5 -1.56 16.52 6.32
N THR A 6 -1.23 15.25 6.59
CA THR A 6 -1.12 14.21 5.57
C THR A 6 -2.44 14.24 4.81
N LEU A 7 -2.41 14.76 3.58
CA LEU A 7 -3.59 14.82 2.74
C LEU A 7 -4.03 13.38 2.51
N VAL A 8 -5.14 13.01 3.13
CA VAL A 8 -5.73 11.70 2.96
C VAL A 8 -6.46 11.74 1.62
N THR A 9 -5.86 11.12 0.61
CA THR A 9 -6.41 11.06 -0.74
C THR A 9 -7.01 9.67 -0.97
N PRO A 10 -8.33 9.54 -1.18
CA PRO A 10 -8.93 8.27 -1.57
C PRO A 10 -8.26 7.69 -2.82
N GLY A 11 -8.07 6.37 -2.84
CA GLY A 11 -7.35 5.67 -3.91
C GLY A 11 -5.83 5.68 -3.76
N VAL A 12 -5.29 6.23 -2.67
CA VAL A 12 -3.86 6.24 -2.35
C VAL A 12 -3.65 5.76 -0.92
N CYS A 13 -2.85 4.71 -0.74
CA CYS A 13 -2.49 4.26 0.61
C CYS A 13 -1.64 5.34 1.31
N ARG A 14 -2.12 5.85 2.45
CA ARG A 14 -1.42 6.87 3.25
C ARG A 14 -0.11 6.40 3.90
N ILE A 15 0.20 5.10 3.82
CA ILE A 15 1.43 4.50 4.37
C ILE A 15 2.48 4.28 3.28
N CYS A 16 2.16 3.51 2.24
CA CYS A 16 3.14 3.16 1.19
C CYS A 16 2.96 3.94 -0.12
N GLY A 17 1.82 4.60 -0.34
CA GLY A 17 1.50 5.31 -1.57
C GLY A 17 0.96 4.44 -2.71
N CYS A 18 0.69 3.14 -2.47
CA CYS A 18 0.14 2.27 -3.51
C CYS A 18 -1.23 2.75 -3.98
N THR A 19 -1.55 2.42 -5.24
CA THR A 19 -2.83 2.72 -5.89
C THR A 19 -3.37 1.44 -6.54
N GLU A 20 -4.56 1.50 -7.14
CA GLU A 20 -5.10 0.37 -7.91
C GLU A 20 -4.17 -0.04 -9.07
N ASN A 21 -3.52 0.93 -9.72
CA ASN A 21 -2.59 0.68 -10.84
C ASN A 21 -1.16 0.38 -10.38
N ASP A 22 -0.89 0.46 -9.09
CA ASP A 22 0.44 0.23 -8.53
C ASP A 22 0.30 -0.40 -7.13
N PRO A 23 -0.25 -1.62 -7.04
CA PRO A 23 -0.55 -2.26 -5.77
C PRO A 23 0.74 -2.75 -5.09
N CYS A 24 0.63 -3.06 -3.80
CA CYS A 24 1.61 -3.93 -3.13
C CYS A 24 1.35 -5.38 -3.55
N PHE A 25 2.37 -6.22 -3.48
CA PHE A 25 2.27 -7.66 -3.73
C PHE A 25 2.97 -8.44 -2.62
N HIS A 26 2.40 -9.59 -2.26
CA HIS A 26 3.06 -10.60 -1.44
C HIS A 26 2.80 -11.98 -2.08
N PRO A 27 3.78 -12.88 -2.16
CA PRO A 27 3.62 -14.17 -2.84
C PRO A 27 2.45 -15.01 -2.31
N ASP A 28 2.19 -14.96 -1.00
CA ASP A 28 1.11 -15.75 -0.37
C ASP A 28 -0.25 -15.03 -0.32
N HIS A 29 -0.29 -13.70 -0.55
CA HIS A 29 -1.50 -12.89 -0.41
C HIS A 29 -1.95 -12.20 -1.72
N GLY A 30 -1.13 -12.27 -2.77
CA GLY A 30 -1.38 -11.57 -4.03
C GLY A 30 -1.27 -10.05 -3.89
N THR A 31 -1.98 -9.33 -4.75
CA THR A 31 -2.02 -7.86 -4.71
C THR A 31 -2.90 -7.34 -3.58
N CYS A 32 -2.51 -6.23 -2.96
CA CYS A 32 -3.31 -5.61 -1.91
C CYS A 32 -4.65 -5.06 -2.43
N TRP A 33 -5.64 -4.94 -1.54
CA TRP A 33 -6.91 -4.25 -1.76
C TRP A 33 -7.09 -3.08 -0.78
N TRP A 34 -8.17 -2.29 -0.89
CA TRP A 34 -8.49 -1.25 0.08
C TRP A 34 -9.10 -1.83 1.36
N ALA A 35 -8.47 -1.59 2.51
CA ALA A 35 -8.90 -2.15 3.79
C ALA A 35 -9.89 -1.25 4.55
N ASP A 36 -10.07 -0.01 4.14
CA ASP A 36 -11.04 0.94 4.68
C ASP A 36 -12.02 1.42 3.60
N GLU A 37 -13.22 1.82 4.01
CA GLU A 37 -14.24 2.35 3.10
C GLU A 37 -13.79 3.65 2.41
N SER A 38 -12.94 4.44 3.08
CA SER A 38 -12.36 5.65 2.50
C SER A 38 -11.30 5.39 1.43
N GLN A 39 -10.85 4.14 1.25
CA GLN A 39 -9.81 3.75 0.31
C GLN A 39 -8.50 4.51 0.53
N THR A 40 -8.06 4.60 1.78
CA THR A 40 -6.88 5.37 2.21
C THR A 40 -5.81 4.48 2.86
N ILE A 41 -6.13 3.21 3.12
CA ILE A 41 -5.18 2.22 3.60
C ILE A 41 -5.34 0.92 2.80
N CYS A 42 -4.24 0.32 2.36
CA CYS A 42 -4.28 -0.97 1.69
C CYS A 42 -4.17 -2.11 2.70
N SER A 43 -4.67 -3.30 2.34
CA SER A 43 -4.67 -4.50 3.17
C SER A 43 -3.30 -4.88 3.69
N HIS A 44 -2.27 -4.78 2.84
CA HIS A 44 -0.90 -5.14 3.21
C HIS A 44 -0.29 -4.15 4.21
N CYS A 45 -0.68 -2.88 4.21
CA CYS A 45 -0.24 -1.91 5.23
C CYS A 45 -1.17 -1.85 6.46
N ALA A 46 -2.38 -2.41 6.36
CA ALA A 46 -3.31 -2.54 7.49
C ALA A 46 -2.91 -3.70 8.41
N ASP A 47 -2.23 -4.70 7.87
CA ASP A 47 -1.66 -5.83 8.60
C ASP A 47 -0.15 -5.64 8.83
N PRO A 48 0.30 -5.43 10.08
CA PRO A 48 1.73 -5.27 10.39
C PRO A 48 2.59 -6.48 10.05
N GLU A 49 2.04 -7.70 10.09
CA GLU A 49 2.80 -8.92 9.79
C GLU A 49 3.12 -8.97 8.30
N ILE A 50 2.12 -8.72 7.44
CA ILE A 50 2.32 -8.64 5.98
C ILE A 50 3.19 -7.43 5.62
N SER A 51 2.94 -6.26 6.21
CA SER A 51 3.68 -5.03 5.89
C SER A 51 5.18 -5.13 6.22
N ALA A 52 5.54 -5.90 7.24
CA ALA A 52 6.93 -6.06 7.67
C ALA A 52 7.62 -7.28 7.04
N ASP A 53 6.87 -8.14 6.35
CA ASP A 53 7.43 -9.31 5.68
C ASP A 53 8.37 -8.87 4.53
N PRO A 54 9.63 -9.34 4.48
CA PRO A 54 10.55 -8.99 3.41
C PRO A 54 10.11 -9.45 2.02
N ALA A 55 9.17 -10.40 1.92
CA ALA A 55 8.57 -10.82 0.66
C ALA A 55 7.46 -9.87 0.17
N THR A 56 7.03 -8.90 0.99
CA THR A 56 6.09 -7.85 0.54
C THR A 56 6.84 -6.80 -0.28
N GLU A 57 6.47 -6.70 -1.55
CA GLU A 57 6.92 -5.62 -2.42
C GLU A 57 5.85 -4.53 -2.49
N HIS A 58 6.19 -3.34 -1.98
CA HIS A 58 5.30 -2.18 -2.03
C HIS A 58 5.44 -1.44 -3.37
N CYS A 59 4.29 -1.15 -3.99
CA CYS A 59 4.19 -0.35 -5.21
C CYS A 59 4.99 -1.00 -6.36
N ILE A 60 4.57 -2.21 -6.73
CA ILE A 60 5.32 -3.11 -7.63
C ILE A 60 5.54 -2.55 -9.04
N ASN A 61 4.65 -1.70 -9.54
CA ASN A 61 4.76 -1.13 -10.88
C ASN A 61 5.69 0.10 -10.88
N SER A 62 5.77 0.87 -9.80
CA SER A 62 6.70 2.01 -9.69
C SER A 62 8.12 1.61 -9.30
N LYS A 63 8.31 0.49 -8.59
CA LYS A 63 9.64 0.01 -8.18
C LYS A 63 10.29 -0.97 -9.15
N GLY A 64 9.65 -1.23 -10.29
CA GLY A 64 10.18 -2.07 -11.35
C GLY A 64 10.12 -3.54 -10.96
N GLY A 65 8.95 -4.01 -10.52
CA GLY A 65 8.63 -5.40 -10.29
C GLY A 65 9.28 -6.25 -11.36
N LYS A 66 10.18 -7.14 -10.93
CA LYS A 66 10.93 -8.00 -11.83
C LYS A 66 9.92 -8.88 -12.56
N GLN A 67 9.65 -8.54 -13.82
CA GLN A 67 8.95 -9.40 -14.78
C GLN A 67 9.67 -10.73 -14.90
#